data_AF-A0A7G1KW05-F1
#
_entry.id   AF-A0A7G1KW05-F1
#
_cell.length_a   1.000
_cell.length_b   1.000
_cell.length_c   1.000
_cell.angle_alpha   90.00
_cell.angle_beta   90.00
_cell.angle_gamma   90.00
#
_symmetry.space_group_name_H-M   'P 1'
#
loop_
_entity.id
_entity.type
_entity.pdbx_description
1 polymer ?
#
loop_
_entity_poly.entity_id
_entity_poly.type
_entity_poly.pdbx_seq_one_letter_code
_entity_poly.pdbx_strand_id
1 'polypeptide(L)'
;MYAMPKKVGGKTFYTREEYEELHPGVKLPPVPTPEEQEANRAEWDEWIRTTPPLPEGEPNYLSSKNYRDDLVGTEFEGWTRTADGQWLDKHGRPAYDANGQRIQYDTPGN
;
A
#
# COMPACT_ATOMS: atom_id res chain seq x y z
N MET A 1 -33.11 14.26 -3.91
CA MET A 1 -32.73 12.86 -4.19
C MET A 1 -31.30 12.71 -3.72
N TYR A 2 -31.06 11.96 -2.65
CA TYR A 2 -29.71 11.76 -2.12
C TYR A 2 -28.96 10.80 -3.04
N ALA A 3 -27.76 11.19 -3.50
CA ALA A 3 -26.85 10.27 -4.16
C ALA A 3 -26.47 9.18 -3.15
N MET A 4 -26.39 7.91 -3.57
CA MET A 4 -25.93 6.86 -2.68
C MET A 4 -24.40 6.85 -2.67
N PRO A 5 -23.74 6.75 -1.50
CA PRO A 5 -22.29 6.72 -1.41
C PRO A 5 -21.75 5.49 -2.15
N LYS A 6 -20.70 5.69 -2.94
CA LYS A 6 -20.14 4.65 -3.81
C LYS A 6 -19.30 3.70 -2.96
N LYS A 7 -19.54 2.39 -3.06
CA LYS A 7 -18.68 1.37 -2.45
C LYS A 7 -17.71 0.80 -3.49
N VAL A 8 -16.41 0.87 -3.21
CA VAL A 8 -15.36 0.26 -4.05
C VAL A 8 -14.38 -0.48 -3.14
N GLY A 9 -14.16 -1.77 -3.37
CA GLY A 9 -13.20 -2.57 -2.61
C GLY A 9 -13.43 -2.59 -1.09
N GLY A 10 -14.69 -2.63 -0.64
CA GLY A 10 -15.04 -2.60 0.79
C GLY A 10 -14.95 -1.23 1.47
N LYS A 11 -14.54 -0.17 0.75
CA LYS A 11 -14.52 1.21 1.25
C LYS A 11 -15.73 1.99 0.76
N THR A 12 -16.28 2.83 1.63
CA THR A 12 -17.38 3.75 1.31
C THR A 12 -16.81 5.13 1.00
N PHE A 13 -17.20 5.69 -0.15
CA PHE A 13 -16.82 7.02 -0.59
C PHE A 13 -18.04 7.93 -0.50
N TYR A 14 -17.91 9.01 0.27
CA TYR A 14 -18.92 10.05 0.45
C TYR A 14 -18.55 11.27 -0.38
N THR A 15 -19.55 12.04 -0.82
CA THR A 15 -19.31 13.43 -1.24
C THR A 15 -18.94 14.28 -0.02
N ARG A 16 -18.49 15.53 -0.25
CA ARG A 16 -18.19 16.46 0.84
C ARG A 16 -19.42 16.69 1.71
N GLU A 17 -20.55 16.99 1.08
CA GLU A 17 -21.79 17.33 1.76
C GLU A 17 -22.28 16.15 2.60
N GLU A 18 -22.24 14.94 2.04
CA GLU A 18 -22.59 13.71 2.74
C GLU A 18 -21.69 13.45 3.94
N TYR A 19 -20.38 13.67 3.79
CA TYR A 19 -19.43 13.46 4.88
C TYR A 19 -19.65 14.46 6.02
N GLU A 20 -19.87 15.74 5.71
CA GLU A 20 -20.13 16.78 6.71
C GLU A 20 -21.49 16.61 7.40
N GLU A 21 -22.51 16.10 6.69
CA GLU A 21 -23.81 15.75 7.28
C GLU A 21 -23.70 14.57 8.25
N LEU A 22 -22.94 13.53 7.88
CA LEU A 22 -22.72 12.34 8.70
C LEU A 22 -21.77 12.59 9.89
N HIS A 23 -20.91 13.61 9.79
CA HIS A 23 -19.92 13.97 10.81
C HIS A 23 -20.15 15.40 11.31
N PRO A 24 -21.21 15.64 12.11
CA PRO A 24 -21.53 16.97 12.60
C PRO A 24 -20.36 17.56 13.40
N GLY A 25 -19.92 18.75 12.99
CA GLY A 25 -18.76 19.44 13.56
C GLY A 25 -17.47 19.29 12.75
N VAL A 26 -17.45 18.44 11.72
CA VAL A 26 -16.34 18.36 10.76
C VAL A 26 -16.67 19.22 9.54
N LYS A 27 -15.76 20.14 9.19
CA LYS A 27 -15.76 20.83 7.90
C LYS A 27 -14.50 20.46 7.15
N LEU A 28 -14.66 19.95 5.94
CA LEU A 28 -13.53 19.58 5.10
C LEU A 28 -12.88 20.85 4.54
N PRO A 29 -11.54 20.92 4.46
CA PRO A 29 -10.86 22.05 3.87
C PRO A 29 -11.30 22.23 2.41
N PRO A 30 -11.34 23.45 1.86
CA PRO A 30 -11.68 23.68 0.45
C PRO A 30 -10.78 22.85 -0.47
N VAL A 31 -11.30 22.45 -1.63
CA VAL A 31 -10.46 21.83 -2.67
C VAL A 31 -9.49 22.90 -3.18
N PRO A 32 -8.17 22.66 -3.19
CA PRO A 32 -7.20 23.63 -3.68
C PRO A 32 -7.47 24.00 -5.15
N THR A 33 -7.28 25.27 -5.48
CA THR A 33 -7.34 25.79 -6.85
C THR A 33 -6.23 25.18 -7.73
N PRO A 34 -6.34 25.22 -9.07
CA PRO A 34 -5.29 24.72 -9.95
C PRO A 34 -3.90 25.35 -9.69
N GLU A 35 -3.86 26.65 -9.40
CA GLU A 35 -2.63 27.38 -9.08
C GLU A 35 -2.02 26.90 -7.75
N GLU A 36 -2.83 26.70 -6.72
CA GLU A 36 -2.37 26.14 -5.45
C GLU A 36 -1.88 24.70 -5.59
N GLN A 37 -2.52 23.89 -6.46
CA GLN A 37 -2.05 22.54 -6.73
C GLN A 37 -0.71 22.52 -7.47
N GLU A 38 -0.47 23.48 -8.37
CA GLU A 38 0.81 23.62 -9.06
C GLU A 38 1.91 24.08 -8.11
N ALA A 39 1.63 25.06 -7.24
CA ALA A 39 2.56 25.49 -6.20
C ALA A 39 2.93 24.35 -5.24
N ASN A 40 1.94 23.58 -4.77
CA ASN A 40 2.19 22.41 -3.91
C ASN A 40 3.03 21.34 -4.62
N ARG A 41 2.83 21.14 -5.93
CA ARG A 41 3.65 20.22 -6.74
C ARG A 41 5.09 20.71 -6.81
N ALA A 42 5.30 22.00 -7.06
CA ALA A 42 6.64 22.58 -7.13
C ALA A 42 7.37 22.46 -5.79
N GLU A 43 6.67 22.67 -4.67
CA GLU A 43 7.24 22.46 -3.32
C GLU A 43 7.63 20.99 -3.10
N TRP A 44 6.78 20.05 -3.52
CA TRP A 44 7.05 18.62 -3.41
C TRP A 44 8.23 18.18 -4.27
N ASP A 45 8.32 18.69 -5.50
CA ASP A 45 9.41 18.38 -6.43
C ASP A 45 10.75 18.91 -5.89
N GLU A 46 10.75 20.11 -5.30
CA GLU A 46 11.92 20.68 -4.64
C GLU A 46 12.32 19.88 -3.39
N TRP A 47 11.33 19.44 -2.59
CA TRP A 47 11.57 18.58 -1.44
C TRP A 47 12.20 17.25 -1.88
N ILE A 48 11.69 16.60 -2.93
CA ILE A 48 12.30 15.37 -3.47
C ILE A 48 13.74 15.63 -3.91
N ARG A 49 13.98 16.72 -4.64
CA ARG A 49 15.31 17.07 -5.18
C ARG A 49 16.35 17.30 -4.07
N THR A 50 15.92 17.84 -2.94
CA THR A 50 16.80 18.23 -1.83
C THR A 50 16.87 17.20 -0.72
N THR A 51 15.92 16.27 -0.66
CA THR A 51 15.91 15.20 0.36
C THR A 51 17.00 14.17 0.04
N PRO A 52 17.94 13.93 0.97
CA PRO A 52 18.95 12.90 0.77
C PRO A 52 18.28 11.53 0.61
N PRO A 53 18.85 10.62 -0.20
CA PRO A 53 18.36 9.25 -0.26
C PRO A 53 18.38 8.66 1.14
N LEU A 54 17.40 7.79 1.43
CA LEU A 54 17.42 7.03 2.67
C LEU A 54 18.75 6.27 2.76
N PRO A 55 19.37 6.22 3.95
CA PRO A 55 20.63 5.50 4.12
C PRO A 55 20.46 4.05 3.67
N GLU A 56 21.48 3.49 3.00
CA GLU A 56 21.51 2.07 2.67
C GLU A 56 21.49 1.26 3.99
N GLY A 57 20.48 0.40 4.12
CA GLY A 57 20.23 -0.38 5.33
C GLY A 57 18.92 -1.16 5.23
N GLU A 58 18.67 -2.05 6.20
CA GLU A 58 17.39 -2.75 6.27
C GLU A 58 16.25 -1.73 6.46
N PRO A 59 15.14 -1.84 5.70
CA PRO A 59 13.99 -0.97 5.88
C PRO A 59 13.54 -1.00 7.34
N ASN A 60 13.40 0.17 7.97
CA ASN A 60 12.85 0.23 9.33
C ASN A 60 11.32 0.04 9.25
N TYR A 61 10.87 -1.21 9.34
CA TYR A 61 9.46 -1.59 9.26
C TYR A 61 8.60 -1.05 10.41
N LEU A 62 9.18 -0.50 11.47
CA LEU A 62 8.44 0.06 12.62
C LEU A 62 7.87 1.46 12.33
N SER A 63 8.37 2.19 11.33
CA SER A 63 8.00 3.59 11.11
C SER A 63 6.96 3.82 10.01
N SER A 64 6.63 2.81 9.20
CA SER A 64 5.71 2.98 8.08
C SER A 64 4.45 2.14 8.24
N LYS A 65 3.35 2.82 8.61
CA LYS A 65 1.98 2.28 8.59
C LYS A 65 1.55 1.73 7.21
N ASN A 66 2.33 2.01 6.16
CA ASN A 66 2.09 1.66 4.77
C ASN A 66 3.02 0.54 4.24
N TYR A 67 4.03 0.11 4.99
CA TYR A 67 4.82 -1.08 4.64
C TYR A 67 4.23 -2.31 5.34
N ARG A 68 3.00 -2.67 4.95
CA ARG A 68 2.43 -3.99 5.23
C ARG A 68 2.96 -4.96 4.19
N ASP A 69 4.18 -5.42 4.38
CA ASP A 69 4.55 -6.75 3.91
C ASP A 69 4.65 -7.66 5.15
N ASP A 70 3.65 -7.56 6.03
CA ASP A 70 3.55 -8.30 7.29
C ASP A 70 3.06 -9.73 7.05
N LEU A 71 3.58 -10.37 6.00
CA LEU A 71 3.43 -11.80 5.79
C LEU A 71 4.04 -12.62 6.95
N VAL A 72 4.69 -11.96 7.92
CA VAL A 72 5.09 -12.49 9.22
C VAL A 72 3.92 -13.20 9.90
N GLY A 73 4.10 -14.48 10.23
CA GLY A 73 3.07 -15.35 10.80
C GLY A 73 2.10 -15.95 9.78
N THR A 74 2.26 -15.65 8.49
CA THR A 74 1.53 -16.32 7.40
C THR A 74 2.40 -17.39 6.74
N GLU A 75 1.79 -18.27 5.95
CA GLU A 75 2.53 -19.24 5.13
C GLU A 75 3.43 -18.61 4.05
N PHE A 76 3.25 -17.31 3.81
CA PHE A 76 4.02 -16.51 2.85
C PHE A 76 5.17 -15.72 3.50
N GLU A 77 5.36 -15.86 4.82
CA GLU A 77 6.48 -15.24 5.52
C GLU A 77 7.81 -15.63 4.85
N GLY A 78 8.64 -14.63 4.51
CA GLY A 78 9.95 -14.83 3.91
C GLY A 78 9.94 -15.19 2.42
N TRP A 79 8.78 -15.16 1.75
CA TRP A 79 8.74 -15.33 0.30
C TRP A 79 9.42 -14.17 -0.41
N THR A 80 10.16 -14.48 -1.47
CA THR A 80 10.89 -13.49 -2.27
C THR A 80 10.53 -13.62 -3.74
N ARG A 81 10.76 -12.56 -4.52
CA ARG A 81 10.54 -12.58 -5.96
C ARG A 81 11.85 -12.28 -6.68
N THR A 82 12.21 -13.14 -7.63
CA THR A 82 13.41 -12.95 -8.46
C THR A 82 13.18 -11.85 -9.51
N ALA A 83 14.26 -11.37 -10.12
CA ALA A 83 14.19 -10.29 -11.13
C ALA A 83 13.39 -10.68 -12.39
N ASP A 84 13.39 -11.97 -12.74
CA ASP A 84 12.60 -12.58 -13.81
C ASP A 84 11.15 -12.87 -13.40
N GLY A 85 10.77 -12.56 -12.15
CA GLY A 85 9.40 -12.55 -11.67
C GLY A 85 8.92 -13.86 -11.04
N GLN A 86 9.80 -14.85 -10.84
CA GLN A 86 9.50 -16.11 -10.16
C GLN A 86 9.39 -15.89 -8.64
N TRP A 87 8.35 -16.47 -8.04
CA TRP A 87 8.19 -16.47 -6.58
C TRP A 87 8.98 -17.62 -5.96
N LEU A 88 9.72 -17.31 -4.90
CA LEU A 88 10.45 -18.26 -4.08
C LEU A 88 9.89 -18.26 -2.66
N ASP A 89 9.81 -19.42 -2.03
CA ASP A 89 9.47 -19.53 -0.61
C ASP A 89 10.62 -19.05 0.29
N LYS A 90 10.41 -19.09 1.61
CA LYS A 90 11.43 -18.70 2.62
C LYS A 90 12.73 -19.51 2.59
N HIS A 91 12.75 -20.63 1.87
CA HIS A 91 13.92 -21.48 1.69
C HIS A 91 14.55 -21.31 0.30
N GLY A 92 14.06 -20.37 -0.51
CA GLY A 92 14.55 -20.12 -1.87
C GLY A 92 14.03 -21.12 -2.90
N ARG A 93 12.96 -21.86 -2.62
CA ARG A 93 12.38 -22.86 -3.53
C ARG A 93 11.27 -22.25 -4.40
N PRO A 94 11.10 -22.67 -5.67
CA PRO A 94 10.02 -22.17 -6.52
C PRO A 94 8.64 -22.41 -5.91
N ALA A 95 7.86 -21.36 -5.70
CA ALA A 95 6.53 -21.45 -5.11
C ALA A 95 5.47 -22.07 -6.04
N TYR A 96 5.72 -22.05 -7.34
CA TYR A 96 4.84 -22.57 -8.38
C TYR A 96 5.60 -23.53 -9.29
N ASP A 97 4.89 -24.53 -9.81
CA ASP A 97 5.42 -25.46 -10.80
C ASP A 97 5.38 -24.87 -12.22
N ALA A 98 5.83 -25.65 -13.21
CA ALA A 98 5.86 -25.23 -14.61
C ALA A 98 4.47 -24.94 -15.21
N ASN A 99 3.39 -25.42 -14.57
CA ASN A 99 2.01 -25.18 -14.97
C ASN A 99 1.39 -23.98 -14.24
N GLY A 100 2.16 -23.30 -13.38
CA GLY A 100 1.67 -22.21 -12.55
C GLY A 100 0.83 -22.68 -11.35
N GLN A 101 0.85 -23.97 -11.02
CA GLN A 101 0.19 -24.50 -9.84
C GLN A 101 1.10 -24.35 -8.62
N ARG A 102 0.50 -23.99 -7.48
CA ARG A 102 1.23 -23.84 -6.22
C ARG A 102 1.85 -25.18 -5.81
N ILE A 103 3.16 -25.17 -5.58
CA ILE A 103 3.86 -26.34 -5.03
C ILE A 103 3.49 -26.44 -3.55
N GLN A 104 2.83 -27.52 -3.18
CA GLN A 104 2.65 -27.88 -1.78
C GLN A 104 3.92 -28.58 -1.32
N TYR A 105 4.63 -27.96 -0.38
CA TYR A 105 5.74 -28.62 0.29
C TYR A 105 5.18 -29.44 1.44
N ASP A 106 5.60 -30.69 1.55
CA ASP A 106 5.37 -31.46 2.77
C ASP A 106 5.90 -30.66 3.95
N THR A 107 5.00 -30.31 4.86
CA THR A 107 5.41 -29.69 6.12
C THR A 107 6.06 -30.81 6.92
N PRO A 108 7.34 -30.69 7.36
CA PRO A 108 7.89 -31.68 8.26
C PRO A 108 7.00 -31.72 9.51
N GLY A 109 6.47 -32.92 9.79
CA GLY A 109 5.58 -33.17 10.91
C GLY A 109 6.19 -32.69 12.22
N ASN A 110 5.29 -32.21 13.08
CA ASN A 110 5.50 -31.84 14.47
C ASN A 110 6.21 -32.94 15.27
#